data_AF-A0AAN6T5G0-F1
#
_entry.id   AF-A0AAN6T5G0-F1
#
_cell.length_a   1.000
_cell.length_b   1.000
_cell.length_c   1.000
_cell.angle_alpha   90.00
_cell.angle_beta   90.00
_cell.angle_gamma   90.00
#
_symmetry.space_group_name_H-M   'P 1'
#
loop_
_entity.id
_entity.type
_entity.pdbx_description
1 polymer ?
#
loop_
_entity_poly.entity_id
_entity_poly.type
_entity_poly.pdbx_seq_one_letter_code
_entity_poly.pdbx_strand_id
1 'polypeptide(L)' 'MRLSGLQRDVLALYRQCLRECRKKPEASRDNFRVFARTEFEKNIKVDKRDFGAIEFLLRKGRRQLDMYASPGVKDIR' A
#
# COMPACT_ATOMS: atom_id res chain seq x y z
N MET A 1 12.10 -20.33 -4.43
CA MET A 1 11.45 -19.77 -5.65
C MET A 1 11.65 -18.26 -5.66
N ARG A 2 12.19 -17.69 -6.75
CA ARG A 2 12.50 -16.25 -6.86
C ARG A 2 11.20 -15.47 -7.14
N LEU A 3 11.00 -14.35 -6.44
CA LEU A 3 9.85 -13.46 -6.70
C LEU A 3 9.97 -12.82 -8.09
N SER A 4 8.85 -12.68 -8.79
CA SER A 4 8.79 -11.88 -10.01
C SER A 4 9.03 -10.39 -9.73
N GLY A 5 9.37 -9.60 -10.76
CA GLY A 5 9.52 -8.14 -10.61
C GLY A 5 8.27 -7.51 -9.98
N LEU A 6 7.10 -7.87 -10.51
CA LEU A 6 5.80 -7.39 -10.05
C LEU A 6 5.51 -7.77 -8.60
N GLN A 7 5.84 -8.99 -8.18
CA GLN A 7 5.72 -9.40 -6.78
C GLN A 7 6.64 -8.59 -5.85
N ARG A 8 7.86 -8.26 -6.31
CA ARG A 8 8.77 -7.37 -5.55
C ARG A 8 8.20 -5.97 -5.43
N ASP A 9 7.55 -5.47 -6.48
CA ASP A 9 6.94 -4.14 -6.50
C ASP A 9 5.74 -4.06 -5.54
N VAL A 10 4.90 -5.10 -5.48
CA VAL A 10 3.81 -5.20 -4.49
C VAL A 10 4.36 -5.12 -3.06
N LEU A 11 5.40 -5.91 -2.75
CA LEU A 11 6.02 -5.88 -1.42
C LEU A 11 6.76 -4.58 -1.14
N ALA A 12 7.33 -3.94 -2.17
CA ALA A 12 7.98 -2.64 -2.04
C ALA A 12 6.97 -1.54 -1.71
N LEU A 13 5.83 -1.52 -2.42
CA LEU A 13 4.73 -0.60 -2.17
C LEU A 13 4.19 -0.77 -0.74
N TYR A 14 3.90 -2.00 -0.30
CA TYR A 14 3.43 -2.24 1.07
C TYR A 14 4.41 -1.72 2.13
N ARG A 15 5.71 -1.99 1.96
CA ARG A 15 6.74 -1.47 2.86
C ARG A 15 6.84 0.05 2.84
N GLN A 16 6.63 0.69 1.69
CA GLN A 16 6.60 2.15 1.58
C GLN A 16 5.39 2.72 2.35
N CYS A 17 4.20 2.13 2.20
CA CYS A 17 3.03 2.50 2.99
C CYS A 17 3.35 2.52 4.49
N LEU A 18 3.92 1.43 5.01
CA LEU A 18 4.28 1.32 6.44
C LEU A 18 5.36 2.32 6.87
N ARG A 19 6.28 2.71 5.99
CA ARG A 19 7.29 3.73 6.29
C ARG A 19 6.69 5.12 6.35
N GLU A 20 5.80 5.47 5.40
CA GLU A 20 5.11 6.76 5.42
C GLU A 20 4.17 6.90 6.62
N CYS A 21 3.55 5.79 7.08
CA CYS A 21 2.77 5.77 8.32
C CYS A 21 3.57 6.30 9.51
N ARG A 22 4.87 5.98 9.62
CA ARG A 22 5.72 6.40 10.75
C ARG A 22 5.93 7.92 10.80
N LYS A 23 5.77 8.62 9.67
CA LYS A 23 5.87 10.09 9.61
C LYS A 23 4.60 10.79 10.10
N LYS A 24 3.50 10.04 10.31
CA LYS A 24 2.22 10.59 10.77
C LYS A 24 2.19 10.76 12.30
N PRO A 25 1.30 11.63 12.83
CA PRO A 25 1.11 11.79 14.27
C PRO A 25 0.81 10.45 14.95
N GLU A 26 1.38 10.22 16.12
CA GLU A 26 1.29 8.94 16.83
C GLU A 26 -0.15 8.44 17.02
N ALA A 27 -1.06 9.36 17.36
CA ALA A 27 -2.48 9.07 17.56
C ALA A 27 -3.20 8.51 16.33
N SER A 28 -2.73 8.79 15.11
CA SER A 28 -3.36 8.35 13.85
C SER A 28 -2.56 7.28 13.10
N ARG A 29 -1.33 6.95 13.52
CA ARG A 29 -0.45 5.99 12.82
C ARG A 29 -1.12 4.63 12.59
N ASP A 30 -1.85 4.14 13.59
CA ASP A 30 -2.51 2.85 13.51
C ASP A 30 -3.64 2.84 12.47
N ASN A 31 -4.34 3.95 12.26
CA ASN A 31 -5.36 4.05 11.21
C ASN A 31 -4.72 3.88 9.83
N PHE A 32 -3.58 4.54 9.58
CA PHE A 32 -2.83 4.36 8.32
C PHE A 32 -2.35 2.92 8.12
N ARG A 33 -1.87 2.29 9.19
CA ARG A 33 -1.41 0.90 9.15
C ARG A 33 -2.55 -0.06 8.85
N VAL A 34 -3.70 0.08 9.53
CA VAL A 34 -4.88 -0.75 9.34
C VAL A 34 -5.45 -0.57 7.93
N PHE A 35 -5.54 0.67 7.44
CA PHE A 35 -5.95 0.95 6.07
C PHE A 35 -5.05 0.26 5.05
N ALA A 36 -3.73 0.44 5.14
CA ALA A 36 -2.79 -0.18 4.22
C ALA A 36 -2.88 -1.71 4.27
N ARG A 37 -3.01 -2.30 5.46
CA ARG A 37 -3.17 -3.75 5.60
C ARG A 37 -4.48 -4.24 4.94
N THR A 38 -5.58 -3.57 5.23
CA THR A 38 -6.91 -3.92 4.74
C THR A 38 -6.98 -3.86 3.21
N GLU A 39 -6.40 -2.82 2.60
CA GLU A 39 -6.38 -2.69 1.13
C GLU A 39 -5.59 -3.82 0.45
N PHE A 40 -4.48 -4.28 1.04
CA PHE A 40 -3.72 -5.41 0.51
C PHE A 40 -4.43 -6.74 0.77
N GLU A 41 -5.04 -6.93 1.94
CA GLU A 41 -5.79 -8.15 2.27
C GLU A 41 -7.01 -8.35 1.36
N LYS A 42 -7.72 -7.29 0.98
CA LYS A 42 -8.82 -7.32 0.00
C LYS A 42 -8.42 -7.96 -1.33
N ASN A 43 -7.16 -7.83 -1.73
CA ASN A 43 -6.65 -8.27 -3.03
C ASN A 43 -5.76 -9.52 -2.95
N ILE A 44 -5.65 -10.17 -1.79
CA ILE A 44 -4.76 -11.32 -1.60
C ILE A 44 -5.12 -12.53 -2.48
N LYS A 45 -6.40 -12.61 -2.89
CA LYS A 45 -6.95 -13.67 -3.74
C LYS A 45 -6.78 -13.42 -5.24
N VAL A 46 -6.25 -12.27 -5.65
CA VAL A 46 -5.97 -11.99 -7.06
C VAL A 46 -4.97 -13.02 -7.59
N ASP A 47 -5.24 -13.59 -8.77
CA ASP A 47 -4.33 -14.55 -9.39
C ASP A 47 -2.98 -13.88 -9.66
N LYS A 48 -1.90 -14.55 -9.27
CA LYS A 48 -0.52 -14.08 -9.49
C LYS A 48 -0.16 -13.94 -10.98
N ARG A 49 -0.95 -14.56 -11.87
CA ARG A 49 -0.83 -14.49 -13.34
C ARG A 49 -1.70 -13.39 -13.97
N ASP A 50 -2.60 -12.78 -13.21
CA ASP A 50 -3.38 -11.63 -13.68
C ASP A 50 -2.53 -10.34 -13.59
N PHE A 51 -1.55 -10.23 -14.49
CA PHE A 51 -0.61 -9.12 -14.49
C PHE A 51 -1.32 -7.77 -14.67
N GLY A 52 -2.37 -7.71 -15.49
CA GLY A 52 -3.13 -6.49 -15.74
C GLY A 52 -3.83 -5.97 -14.49
N ALA A 53 -4.49 -6.85 -13.71
CA ALA A 53 -5.10 -6.47 -12.45
C ALA A 53 -4.05 -6.01 -11.43
N ILE A 54 -2.92 -6.72 -11.31
CA ILE A 54 -1.90 -6.36 -10.32
C ILE A 54 -1.23 -5.02 -10.69
N GLU A 55 -0.93 -4.75 -11.95
CA GLU A 55 -0.40 -3.46 -12.40
C GLU A 55 -1.39 -2.31 -12.16
N PHE A 56 -2.67 -2.53 -12.41
CA PHE A 56 -3.71 -1.56 -12.09
C PHE A 56 -3.74 -1.26 -10.58
N LEU A 57 -3.72 -2.30 -9.73
CA LEU A 57 -3.69 -2.14 -8.28
C LEU A 57 -2.41 -1.46 -7.78
N LEU A 58 -1.26 -1.76 -8.36
CA LEU A 58 0.01 -1.08 -8.06
C LEU A 58 -0.07 0.42 -8.37
N ARG A 59 -0.56 0.79 -9.56
CA ARG A 59 -0.76 2.21 -9.94
C ARG A 59 -1.77 2.90 -9.02
N LYS A 60 -2.87 2.22 -8.67
CA LYS A 60 -3.87 2.74 -7.72
C LYS A 60 -3.26 2.97 -6.34
N GLY A 61 -2.57 1.98 -5.79
CA GLY A 61 -1.97 2.04 -4.47
C GLY A 61 -0.86 3.09 -4.38
N ARG A 62 -0.09 3.31 -5.46
CA ARG A 62 0.91 4.39 -5.52
C ARG A 62 0.27 5.77 -5.43
N ARG A 63 -0.79 6.01 -6.20
CA ARG A 63 -1.56 7.26 -6.11
C ARG A 63 -2.16 7.49 -4.71
N GLN A 64 -2.67 6.43 -4.08
CA GLN A 64 -3.17 6.51 -2.70
C GLN A 64 -2.03 6.87 -1.72
N LEU A 65 -0.88 6.21 -1.83
CA LEU A 65 0.31 6.51 -1.03
C LEU A 65 0.75 7.97 -1.18
N ASP A 66 0.86 8.47 -2.41
CA ASP A 66 1.28 9.85 -2.66
C ASP A 66 0.32 10.86 -2.01
N MET A 67 -0.99 10.61 -2.10
CA MET A 67 -2.01 11.44 -1.48
C MET A 67 -1.88 11.47 0.05
N TYR A 68 -1.86 10.30 0.70
CA TYR A 68 -1.83 10.29 2.16
C TYR A 68 -0.44 10.55 2.74
N ALA A 69 0.65 10.41 1.97
CA ALA A 69 1.99 10.81 2.40
C ALA A 69 2.13 12.32 2.57
N SER A 70 1.28 13.11 1.88
CA SER A 70 1.23 14.56 2.00
C SER A 70 1.19 15.02 3.47
N PRO A 71 2.02 16.00 3.90
CA PRO A 71 2.03 16.51 5.27
C PRO A 71 0.69 17.06 5.76
N GLY A 72 -0.18 17.51 4.84
CA GLY A 72 -1.52 17.99 5.16
C GLY A 72 -2.49 16.91 5.59
N VAL A 73 -2.26 15.65 5.21
CA VAL A 73 -3.09 14.51 5.61
C VAL A 73 -2.56 13.97 6.93
N LYS A 74 -3.26 14.32 8.02
CA LYS A 74 -2.87 13.95 9.40
C LYS A 74 -3.54 12.69 9.91
N ASP A 75 -4.67 12.30 9.34
CA ASP A 75 -5.42 11.11 9.72
C ASP A 75 -6.22 10.56 8.53
N ILE A 76 -6.57 9.28 8.58
CA ILE A 76 -7.50 8.61 7.68
C ILE A 76 -8.45 7.73 8.49
N ARG A 77 -9.71 7.65 8.06
CA ARG A 77 -10.75 6.84 8.72
C ARG A 77 -11.10 5.63 7.87
#